data_AF-A0A821GFL9-F1
#
_entry.id   AF-A0A821GFL9-F1
#
_cell.length_a   1.000
_cell.length_b   1.000
_cell.length_c   1.000
_cell.angle_alpha   90.00
_cell.angle_beta   90.00
_cell.angle_gamma   90.00
#
_symmetry.space_group_name_H-M   'P 1'
#
loop_
_entity.id
_entity.type
_entity.pdbx_description
1 polymer ?
#
loop_
_entity_poly.entity_id
_entity_poly.type
_entity_poly.pdbx_seq_one_letter_code
_entity_poly.pdbx_strand_id
1 'polypeptide(L)'
;GIGVYPCLSGLMSITNTTLAFFNDACNRHDVAIQVSQKNDDGQFPIMTSSMFVYNSSQNNLIFNGLPNLGVVNPSRCGDMDCDGLKKDLVTDTDGSLFGQASSIFSDSEALWGSQQHGIGDFRIPRVALTSLTGLQVNINLTHPYRGISRTNSCSLRPAWGMYMCNFSTDYRMLIIESMDSDTEKRRVSPVAVMSTSGYIDLINGPQDQTICNGYSCQKRISTFMSIVQSGQTYEIYFSSTPPKYLRFRLLNANTAIKCILAVYYYSLQQIDIYANTLYVPPTNRDLRYPGLMLLDQPNGVTPTSPAGSNFFNRTYQMAYFAIDGNSTIEVKMSPLLILSFGFPPMNPAAFFSANLVSNLAALLNISPDKIRRMNVVSAASNM
;
A
#
# COMPACT_ATOMS: atom_id res chain seq x y z
N GLY A 1 20.11 -11.68 -0.72
CA GLY A 1 18.71 -12.12 -0.67
C GLY A 1 18.54 -13.62 -0.74
N ILE A 2 17.44 -14.08 -0.16
CA ILE A 2 16.82 -15.39 -0.38
C ILE A 2 16.33 -15.41 -1.84
N GLY A 3 16.70 -16.41 -2.65
CA GLY A 3 16.51 -16.43 -4.11
C GLY A 3 15.09 -16.67 -4.63
N VAL A 4 14.06 -16.30 -3.85
CA VAL A 4 12.63 -16.48 -4.15
C VAL A 4 11.83 -15.33 -3.56
N TYR A 5 10.70 -14.98 -4.19
CA TYR A 5 9.78 -13.99 -3.63
C TYR A 5 9.22 -14.43 -2.27
N PRO A 6 8.92 -13.47 -1.38
CA PRO A 6 8.30 -13.78 -0.10
C PRO A 6 6.93 -14.45 -0.32
N CYS A 7 6.57 -15.36 0.59
CA CYS A 7 5.20 -15.86 0.65
C CYS A 7 4.23 -14.70 0.98
N LEU A 8 2.93 -14.90 0.75
CA LEU A 8 1.94 -13.84 0.92
C LEU A 8 1.33 -13.76 2.32
N SER A 9 1.56 -14.79 3.15
CA SER A 9 1.11 -14.87 4.52
C SER A 9 2.04 -15.79 5.29
N GLY A 10 2.27 -15.45 6.54
CA GLY A 10 3.07 -16.22 7.48
C GLY A 10 2.99 -15.57 8.85
N LEU A 11 3.43 -16.31 9.86
CA LEU A 11 3.49 -15.89 11.25
C LEU A 11 4.51 -16.74 11.96
N MET A 12 5.41 -16.11 12.69
CA MET A 12 6.23 -16.79 13.68
C MET A 12 5.58 -16.63 15.04
N SER A 13 5.24 -17.73 15.72
CA SER A 13 4.74 -17.69 17.09
C SER A 13 5.77 -18.26 18.04
N ILE A 14 6.16 -17.47 19.04
CA ILE A 14 7.09 -17.88 20.10
C ILE A 14 6.30 -17.90 21.41
N THR A 15 6.12 -19.08 21.98
CA THR A 15 5.28 -19.27 23.18
C THR A 15 5.96 -20.17 24.20
N ASN A 16 5.72 -19.93 25.49
CA ASN A 16 6.23 -20.78 26.58
C ASN A 16 7.75 -20.99 26.49
N THR A 17 8.49 -19.90 26.34
CA THR A 17 9.93 -19.92 26.04
C THR A 17 10.70 -19.05 27.03
N THR A 18 11.82 -19.61 27.52
CA THR A 18 12.75 -18.88 28.39
C THR A 18 13.87 -18.26 27.54
N LEU A 19 14.05 -16.95 27.65
CA LEU A 19 15.20 -16.23 27.10
C LEU A 19 16.17 -15.93 28.23
N ALA A 20 17.34 -16.57 28.21
CA ALA A 20 18.30 -16.50 29.29
C ALA A 20 19.70 -16.09 28.80
N PHE A 21 20.34 -15.18 29.56
CA PHE A 21 21.73 -14.77 29.37
C PHE A 21 22.06 -14.01 28.07
N PHE A 22 21.08 -13.37 27.42
CA PHE A 22 21.35 -12.47 26.28
C PHE A 22 21.87 -11.13 26.78
N ASN A 23 23.19 -10.93 26.68
CA ASN A 23 23.90 -9.76 27.19
C ASN A 23 25.12 -9.42 26.31
N ASP A 24 25.72 -8.27 26.59
CA ASP A 24 27.02 -7.90 26.02
C ASP A 24 28.13 -8.51 26.86
N ALA A 25 28.88 -9.44 26.28
CA ALA A 25 29.98 -10.12 26.96
C ALA A 25 31.10 -10.46 25.96
N CYS A 26 32.35 -10.39 26.40
CA CYS A 26 33.52 -10.79 25.60
C CYS A 26 33.58 -10.11 24.21
N ASN A 27 33.23 -8.82 24.13
CA ASN A 27 33.12 -8.05 22.88
C ASN A 27 32.13 -8.65 21.86
N ARG A 28 31.15 -9.42 22.32
CA ARG A 28 30.03 -9.93 21.54
C ARG A 28 28.74 -9.31 22.04
N HIS A 29 27.82 -9.11 21.10
CA HIS A 29 26.48 -8.63 21.34
C HIS A 29 25.52 -9.77 21.01
N ASP A 30 25.04 -10.46 22.04
CA ASP A 30 24.10 -11.57 21.87
C ASP A 30 22.67 -11.04 21.92
N VAL A 31 21.84 -11.42 20.96
CA VAL A 31 20.45 -10.95 20.84
C VAL A 31 19.48 -12.13 20.84
N ALA A 32 18.39 -12.01 21.58
CA ALA A 32 17.39 -13.06 21.72
C ALA A 32 16.54 -13.28 20.46
N ILE A 33 15.99 -12.20 19.90
CA ILE A 33 15.17 -12.22 18.69
C ILE A 33 15.82 -11.29 17.66
N GLN A 34 16.35 -11.88 16.59
CA GLN A 34 16.92 -11.13 15.49
C GLN A 34 16.13 -11.42 14.21
N VAL A 35 15.60 -10.36 13.60
CA VAL A 35 15.00 -10.48 12.25
C VAL A 35 16.09 -10.80 11.23
N SER A 36 15.73 -11.48 10.15
CA SER A 36 16.68 -11.98 9.16
C SER A 36 17.36 -10.84 8.39
N GLN A 37 18.60 -10.52 8.79
CA GLN A 37 19.41 -9.45 8.18
C GLN A 37 19.77 -9.69 6.71
N LYS A 38 19.56 -10.90 6.20
CA LYS A 38 19.82 -11.27 4.80
C LYS A 38 18.56 -11.31 3.94
N ASN A 39 17.39 -11.12 4.54
CA ASN A 39 16.12 -11.12 3.85
C ASN A 39 15.74 -9.67 3.48
N ASP A 40 16.17 -9.25 2.29
CA ASP A 40 15.95 -7.89 1.82
C ASP A 40 14.48 -7.60 1.45
N ASP A 41 13.68 -8.63 1.13
CA ASP A 41 12.36 -8.45 0.50
C ASP A 41 11.25 -8.15 1.50
N GLY A 42 11.03 -9.04 2.46
CA GLY A 42 9.88 -9.01 3.35
C GLY A 42 9.92 -10.15 4.36
N GLN A 43 9.52 -9.87 5.60
CA GLN A 43 9.52 -10.83 6.70
C GLN A 43 8.14 -10.86 7.35
N PHE A 44 7.74 -12.01 7.86
CA PHE A 44 6.42 -12.13 8.50
C PHE A 44 6.45 -11.65 9.95
N PRO A 45 5.29 -11.19 10.46
CA PRO A 45 5.17 -10.80 11.86
C PRO A 45 5.59 -11.91 12.82
N ILE A 46 6.15 -11.51 13.95
CA ILE A 46 6.45 -12.37 15.10
C ILE A 46 5.44 -12.07 16.19
N MET A 47 4.78 -13.08 16.75
CA MET A 47 3.93 -12.94 17.93
C MET A 47 4.50 -13.71 19.11
N THR A 48 4.58 -13.05 20.26
CA THR A 48 5.11 -13.64 21.50
C THR A 48 4.03 -13.69 22.59
N SER A 49 4.09 -14.74 23.40
CA SER A 49 3.29 -14.88 24.64
C SER A 49 3.96 -15.89 25.58
N SER A 50 3.63 -15.84 26.87
CA SER A 50 4.16 -16.76 27.90
C SER A 50 5.68 -16.88 27.87
N MET A 51 6.36 -15.73 27.71
CA MET A 51 7.81 -15.61 27.72
C MET A 51 8.34 -15.49 29.15
N PHE A 52 9.54 -15.99 29.39
CA PHE A 52 10.25 -15.77 30.64
C PHE A 52 11.65 -15.23 30.35
N VAL A 53 11.91 -13.98 30.74
CA VAL A 53 13.22 -13.34 30.55
C VAL A 53 14.05 -13.47 31.82
N TYR A 54 15.18 -14.16 31.73
CA TYR A 54 16.08 -14.38 32.86
C TYR A 54 17.49 -13.85 32.59
N ASN A 55 17.99 -12.97 33.45
CA ASN A 55 19.36 -12.42 33.37
C ASN A 55 19.75 -11.99 31.94
N SER A 56 18.86 -11.26 31.25
CA SER A 56 19.09 -10.76 29.90
C SER A 56 18.84 -9.25 29.89
N SER A 57 19.71 -8.53 29.17
CA SER A 57 19.60 -7.09 28.99
C SER A 57 18.39 -6.76 28.11
N GLN A 58 17.65 -5.70 28.46
CA GLN A 58 16.52 -5.22 27.66
C GLN A 58 16.96 -4.80 26.25
N ASN A 59 18.17 -4.26 26.09
CA ASN A 59 18.73 -3.86 24.80
C ASN A 59 19.07 -5.05 23.89
N ASN A 60 19.13 -6.26 24.45
CA ASN A 60 19.54 -7.49 23.79
C ASN A 60 18.34 -8.40 23.47
N LEU A 61 17.10 -7.93 23.68
CA LEU A 61 15.91 -8.73 23.42
C LEU A 61 15.56 -8.80 21.93
N ILE A 62 15.63 -7.68 21.22
CA ILE A 62 15.32 -7.59 19.80
C ILE A 62 16.44 -6.85 19.07
N PHE A 63 16.74 -7.28 17.85
CA PHE A 63 17.57 -6.53 16.91
C PHE A 63 17.00 -6.57 15.50
N ASN A 64 16.87 -5.38 14.92
CA ASN A 64 16.69 -5.14 13.50
C ASN A 64 17.76 -4.15 13.02
N GLY A 65 18.57 -4.57 12.05
CA GLY A 65 19.58 -3.72 11.43
C GLY A 65 19.00 -2.80 10.36
N LEU A 66 19.91 -2.17 9.62
CA LEU A 66 19.58 -1.25 8.53
C LEU A 66 19.55 -1.99 7.19
N PRO A 67 18.74 -1.51 6.21
CA PRO A 67 18.75 -2.02 4.85
C PRO A 67 20.16 -2.06 4.23
N ASN A 68 20.44 -3.12 3.47
CA ASN A 68 21.72 -3.31 2.82
C ASN A 68 21.84 -2.47 1.55
N LEU A 69 22.71 -1.44 1.57
CA LEU A 69 22.96 -0.61 0.39
C LEU A 69 23.41 -1.41 -0.84
N GLY A 70 24.08 -2.54 -0.66
CA GLY A 70 24.59 -3.38 -1.75
C GLY A 70 23.51 -3.96 -2.67
N VAL A 71 22.25 -4.03 -2.22
CA VAL A 71 21.11 -4.48 -3.04
C VAL A 71 20.34 -3.32 -3.69
N VAL A 72 20.75 -2.07 -3.45
CA VAL A 72 20.22 -0.89 -4.15
C VAL A 72 20.92 -0.74 -5.49
N ASN A 73 20.52 -1.58 -6.45
CA ASN A 73 20.99 -1.51 -7.82
C ASN A 73 19.94 -2.05 -8.80
N PRO A 74 20.06 -1.76 -10.11
CA PRO A 74 19.08 -2.17 -11.11
C PRO A 74 18.79 -3.66 -11.15
N SER A 75 19.73 -4.52 -10.76
CA SER A 75 19.57 -5.98 -10.80
C SER A 75 18.90 -6.56 -9.55
N ARG A 76 18.53 -5.72 -8.57
CA ARG A 76 18.01 -6.10 -7.26
C ARG A 76 16.83 -5.19 -6.86
N CYS A 77 17.00 -4.30 -5.87
CA CYS A 77 15.95 -3.41 -5.37
C CYS A 77 15.70 -2.19 -6.26
N GLY A 78 16.47 -2.03 -7.35
CA GLY A 78 16.38 -0.88 -8.24
C GLY A 78 17.21 0.28 -7.70
N ASP A 79 16.55 1.39 -7.39
CA ASP A 79 17.20 2.62 -6.93
C ASP A 79 16.78 3.02 -5.50
N MET A 80 16.12 2.13 -4.78
CA MET A 80 15.69 2.34 -3.40
C MET A 80 15.90 1.04 -2.60
N ASP A 81 16.05 1.14 -1.29
CA ASP A 81 16.07 -0.03 -0.40
C ASP A 81 14.86 -0.94 -0.63
N CYS A 82 15.06 -2.25 -0.52
CA CYS A 82 13.94 -3.18 -0.36
C CYS A 82 13.37 -3.07 1.07
N ASP A 83 12.17 -3.62 1.27
CA ASP A 83 11.38 -3.33 2.47
C ASP A 83 11.60 -4.29 3.65
N GLY A 84 12.39 -5.36 3.48
CA GLY A 84 12.53 -6.45 4.45
C GLY A 84 12.90 -6.00 5.86
N LEU A 85 13.90 -5.13 6.01
CA LEU A 85 14.34 -4.58 7.31
C LEU A 85 13.59 -3.29 7.71
N LYS A 86 12.62 -2.85 6.88
CA LYS A 86 11.85 -1.62 7.09
C LYS A 86 10.42 -1.88 7.54
N LYS A 87 9.97 -3.15 7.52
CA LYS A 87 8.57 -3.56 7.72
C LYS A 87 8.42 -4.75 8.66
N ASP A 88 9.40 -4.96 9.54
CA ASP A 88 9.31 -6.00 10.57
C ASP A 88 8.32 -5.57 11.66
N LEU A 89 7.57 -6.55 12.15
CA LEU A 89 6.58 -6.38 13.22
C LEU A 89 6.72 -7.50 14.24
N VAL A 90 6.90 -7.14 15.51
CA VAL A 90 6.87 -8.06 16.65
C VAL A 90 5.74 -7.61 17.58
N THR A 91 4.88 -8.53 17.99
CA THR A 91 3.77 -8.25 18.90
C THR A 91 3.87 -9.13 20.14
N ASP A 92 4.08 -8.51 21.31
CA ASP A 92 3.95 -9.16 22.61
C ASP A 92 2.52 -9.04 23.09
N THR A 93 1.80 -10.15 23.07
CA THR A 93 0.35 -10.18 23.23
C THR A 93 -0.09 -10.17 24.69
N ASP A 94 0.75 -10.63 25.62
CA ASP A 94 0.45 -10.72 27.05
C ASP A 94 1.43 -9.93 27.94
N GLY A 95 2.47 -9.35 27.35
CA GLY A 95 3.45 -8.54 28.07
C GLY A 95 4.54 -9.34 28.76
N SER A 96 4.57 -10.66 28.55
CA SER A 96 5.54 -11.55 29.18
C SER A 96 6.97 -11.31 28.69
N LEU A 97 7.16 -10.69 27.51
CA LEU A 97 8.49 -10.38 26.97
C LEU A 97 8.98 -9.01 27.41
N PHE A 98 8.12 -7.99 27.40
CA PHE A 98 8.53 -6.60 27.65
C PHE A 98 8.02 -6.01 28.97
N GLY A 99 7.36 -6.80 29.81
CA GLY A 99 6.70 -6.37 31.04
C GLY A 99 5.33 -5.71 30.83
N GLN A 100 4.95 -5.47 29.57
CA GLN A 100 3.63 -5.00 29.17
C GLN A 100 3.36 -5.41 27.72
N ALA A 101 2.10 -5.71 27.39
CA ALA A 101 1.73 -6.00 26.01
C ALA A 101 2.14 -4.83 25.11
N SER A 102 2.75 -5.12 23.97
CA SER A 102 3.43 -4.13 23.14
C SER A 102 3.45 -4.53 21.67
N SER A 103 3.46 -3.53 20.78
CA SER A 103 3.78 -3.70 19.36
C SER A 103 5.10 -3.03 19.05
N ILE A 104 6.00 -3.73 18.36
CA ILE A 104 7.34 -3.30 18.03
C ILE A 104 7.49 -3.37 16.51
N PHE A 105 7.91 -2.28 15.85
CA PHE A 105 8.09 -2.28 14.39
C PHE A 105 9.31 -1.47 13.95
N SER A 106 9.83 -1.79 12.78
CA SER A 106 11.06 -1.19 12.23
C SER A 106 11.05 0.33 12.23
N ASP A 107 12.23 0.92 12.47
CA ASP A 107 12.49 2.32 12.16
C ASP A 107 12.61 2.52 10.63
N SER A 108 11.46 2.52 9.95
CA SER A 108 11.35 2.59 8.48
C SER A 108 12.04 3.83 7.89
N GLU A 109 12.14 4.89 8.68
CA GLU A 109 12.70 6.19 8.29
C GLU A 109 14.16 6.41 8.70
N ALA A 110 14.85 5.41 9.27
CA ALA A 110 16.22 5.55 9.80
C ALA A 110 17.22 6.20 8.81
N LEU A 111 17.03 5.99 7.51
CA LEU A 111 17.90 6.48 6.43
C LEU A 111 17.28 7.63 5.61
N TRP A 112 16.17 8.23 6.08
CA TRP A 112 15.42 9.23 5.34
C TRP A 112 16.30 10.42 4.93
N GLY A 113 16.25 10.79 3.65
CA GLY A 113 17.08 11.84 3.06
C GLY A 113 18.34 11.31 2.36
N SER A 114 18.67 10.03 2.52
CA SER A 114 19.79 9.41 1.82
C SER A 114 19.47 9.18 0.33
N GLN A 115 20.24 9.84 -0.53
CA GLN A 115 20.16 9.63 -1.99
C GLN A 115 20.63 8.23 -2.39
N GLN A 116 21.64 7.69 -1.71
CA GLN A 116 22.20 6.36 -2.01
C GLN A 116 21.19 5.24 -1.73
N HIS A 117 20.45 5.36 -0.63
CA HIS A 117 19.37 4.44 -0.26
C HIS A 117 18.05 4.75 -0.98
N GLY A 118 18.02 5.85 -1.74
CA GLY A 118 16.86 6.25 -2.52
C GLY A 118 15.60 6.46 -1.68
N ILE A 119 15.74 7.00 -0.47
CA ILE A 119 14.64 7.28 0.46
C ILE A 119 14.67 8.75 0.88
N GLY A 120 13.54 9.45 0.81
CA GLY A 120 13.43 10.85 1.19
C GLY A 120 12.24 11.55 0.53
N ASP A 121 12.05 12.82 0.84
CA ASP A 121 10.93 13.61 0.31
C ASP A 121 10.93 13.68 -1.23
N PHE A 122 12.11 13.62 -1.85
CA PHE A 122 12.30 13.57 -3.31
C PHE A 122 11.72 12.31 -3.98
N ARG A 123 11.30 11.31 -3.19
CA ARG A 123 10.66 10.07 -3.65
C ARG A 123 9.16 10.04 -3.46
N ILE A 124 8.58 11.02 -2.77
CA ILE A 124 7.13 11.06 -2.58
C ILE A 124 6.46 11.21 -3.96
N PRO A 125 5.46 10.37 -4.30
CA PRO A 125 4.75 10.46 -5.57
C PRO A 125 4.26 11.88 -5.84
N ARG A 126 4.55 12.42 -7.02
CA ARG A 126 4.24 13.82 -7.39
C ARG A 126 2.77 14.18 -7.22
N VAL A 127 1.88 13.21 -7.45
CA VAL A 127 0.43 13.36 -7.27
C VAL A 127 0.04 13.68 -5.83
N ALA A 128 0.75 13.14 -4.84
CA ALA A 128 0.54 13.47 -3.42
C ALA A 128 1.04 14.87 -3.05
N LEU A 129 1.89 15.47 -3.89
CA LEU A 129 2.49 16.79 -3.70
C LEU A 129 1.77 17.90 -4.49
N THR A 130 0.63 17.59 -5.11
CA THR A 130 -0.09 18.51 -6.00
C THR A 130 -1.53 18.67 -5.55
N SER A 131 -2.00 19.90 -5.38
CA SER A 131 -3.38 20.20 -5.04
C SER A 131 -4.31 20.02 -6.26
N LEU A 132 -5.62 20.03 -6.03
CA LEU A 132 -6.62 20.07 -7.11
C LEU A 132 -6.47 21.24 -8.08
N THR A 133 -5.87 22.35 -7.62
CA THR A 133 -5.61 23.55 -8.43
C THR A 133 -4.25 23.52 -9.12
N GLY A 134 -3.49 22.42 -9.00
CA GLY A 134 -2.15 22.28 -9.58
C GLY A 134 -1.05 22.98 -8.78
N LEU A 135 -1.35 23.46 -7.57
CA LEU A 135 -0.36 24.09 -6.69
C LEU A 135 0.43 23.02 -5.93
N GLN A 136 1.72 23.28 -5.70
CA GLN A 136 2.54 22.41 -4.89
C GLN A 136 2.07 22.42 -3.43
N VAL A 137 1.79 21.25 -2.88
CA VAL A 137 1.47 21.05 -1.47
C VAL A 137 2.76 21.03 -0.67
N ASN A 138 2.84 21.84 0.39
CA ASN A 138 3.93 21.74 1.34
C ASN A 138 3.70 20.52 2.25
N ILE A 139 4.36 19.43 1.91
CA ILE A 139 4.18 18.15 2.59
C ILE A 139 4.60 18.19 4.06
N ASN A 140 5.52 19.08 4.45
CA ASN A 140 5.95 19.25 5.84
C ASN A 140 4.87 19.87 6.73
N LEU A 141 3.86 20.52 6.15
CA LEU A 141 2.73 21.07 6.90
C LEU A 141 1.60 20.06 7.03
N THR A 142 1.33 19.28 5.98
CA THR A 142 0.22 18.32 5.98
C THR A 142 0.61 16.98 6.59
N HIS A 143 1.84 16.54 6.37
CA HIS A 143 2.39 15.28 6.87
C HIS A 143 3.81 15.49 7.39
N PRO A 144 3.97 16.10 8.58
CA PRO A 144 5.28 16.43 9.13
C PRO A 144 6.12 15.21 9.56
N TYR A 145 5.52 14.04 9.72
CA TYR A 145 6.19 12.86 10.28
C TYR A 145 6.56 11.84 9.21
N ARG A 146 7.66 11.10 9.43
CA ARG A 146 8.20 10.10 8.50
C ARG A 146 8.12 8.70 9.08
N GLY A 147 8.01 7.74 8.18
CA GLY A 147 7.93 6.30 8.47
C GLY A 147 6.52 5.84 8.81
N ILE A 148 6.47 4.70 9.49
CA ILE A 148 5.22 4.02 9.85
C ILE A 148 4.39 4.93 10.77
N SER A 149 3.12 5.12 10.41
CA SER A 149 2.18 5.90 11.21
C SER A 149 2.03 5.28 12.59
N ARG A 150 2.12 6.12 13.62
CA ARG A 150 2.19 5.68 15.00
C ARG A 150 1.60 6.70 15.96
N THR A 151 1.20 6.22 17.14
CA THR A 151 0.64 7.05 18.22
C THR A 151 1.74 7.58 19.15
N ASN A 152 1.39 8.51 20.03
CA ASN A 152 2.33 9.12 20.98
C ASN A 152 2.83 8.15 22.07
N SER A 153 2.29 6.93 22.14
CA SER A 153 2.80 5.90 23.06
C SER A 153 4.04 5.18 22.53
N CYS A 154 4.42 5.44 21.29
CA CYS A 154 5.55 4.81 20.64
C CYS A 154 6.86 5.55 20.95
N SER A 155 7.87 4.79 21.41
CA SER A 155 9.22 5.30 21.66
C SER A 155 10.23 4.52 20.83
N LEU A 156 11.15 5.22 20.16
CA LEU A 156 12.27 4.58 19.47
C LEU A 156 13.17 3.87 20.49
N ARG A 157 13.56 2.63 20.17
CA ARG A 157 14.57 1.86 20.90
C ARG A 157 15.78 1.72 19.98
N PRO A 158 16.80 2.61 20.06
CA PRO A 158 17.92 2.61 19.12
C PRO A 158 18.69 1.29 19.08
N ALA A 159 18.86 0.62 20.23
CA ALA A 159 19.51 -0.69 20.31
C ALA A 159 18.77 -1.77 19.51
N TRP A 160 17.46 -1.61 19.30
CA TRP A 160 16.65 -2.56 18.55
C TRP A 160 16.50 -2.18 17.07
N GLY A 161 16.77 -0.92 16.70
CA GLY A 161 16.42 -0.40 15.36
C GLY A 161 14.92 -0.35 15.10
N MET A 162 14.12 -0.21 16.16
CA MET A 162 12.66 -0.35 16.13
C MET A 162 11.97 0.59 17.11
N TYR A 163 10.72 0.95 16.83
CA TYR A 163 9.82 1.60 17.76
C TYR A 163 9.13 0.57 18.64
N MET A 164 8.97 0.87 19.92
CA MET A 164 8.14 0.12 20.86
C MET A 164 6.92 0.97 21.24
N CYS A 165 5.74 0.44 20.98
CA CYS A 165 4.45 1.04 21.31
C CYS A 165 3.73 0.19 22.33
N ASN A 166 2.94 0.81 23.21
CA ASN A 166 2.02 0.07 24.07
C ASN A 166 0.92 -0.64 23.23
N PHE A 167 0.24 -1.62 23.82
CA PHE A 167 -0.82 -2.37 23.17
C PHE A 167 -2.15 -1.61 23.00
N SER A 168 -2.21 -0.30 23.30
CA SER A 168 -3.47 0.45 23.19
C SER A 168 -3.90 0.66 21.74
N THR A 169 -2.98 0.48 20.79
CA THR A 169 -3.23 0.56 19.36
C THR A 169 -2.74 -0.73 18.72
N ASP A 170 -3.60 -1.40 17.97
CA ASP A 170 -3.24 -2.63 17.26
C ASP A 170 -2.60 -2.28 15.92
N TYR A 171 -1.42 -2.85 15.65
CA TYR A 171 -0.65 -2.66 14.42
C TYR A 171 -0.61 -3.97 13.64
N ARG A 172 -0.85 -3.91 12.33
CA ARG A 172 -0.76 -5.08 11.45
C ARG A 172 -0.03 -4.76 10.17
N MET A 173 0.56 -5.82 9.62
CA MET A 173 1.08 -5.79 8.28
C MET A 173 -0.08 -5.77 7.27
N LEU A 174 -0.13 -4.72 6.45
CA LEU A 174 -0.98 -4.60 5.28
C LEU A 174 -0.19 -5.06 4.05
N ILE A 175 -0.74 -6.01 3.32
CA ILE A 175 -0.21 -6.46 2.03
C ILE A 175 -1.01 -5.79 0.92
N ILE A 176 -0.30 -5.16 -0.02
CA ILE A 176 -0.85 -4.50 -1.21
C ILE A 176 -0.28 -5.19 -2.44
N GLU A 177 -1.12 -5.75 -3.30
CA GLU A 177 -0.69 -6.53 -4.46
C GLU A 177 -1.25 -5.96 -5.75
N SER A 178 -0.40 -5.82 -6.76
CA SER A 178 -0.84 -5.70 -8.15
C SER A 178 -1.17 -7.08 -8.70
N MET A 179 -2.44 -7.28 -9.06
CA MET A 179 -2.95 -8.48 -9.72
C MET A 179 -3.00 -8.32 -11.25
N ASP A 180 -2.51 -7.20 -11.78
CA ASP A 180 -2.37 -7.00 -13.22
C ASP A 180 -1.38 -8.01 -13.83
N SER A 181 -1.59 -8.39 -15.08
CA SER A 181 -0.75 -9.35 -15.80
C SER A 181 0.71 -8.92 -15.95
N ASP A 182 1.00 -7.63 -15.74
CA ASP A 182 2.33 -7.04 -15.80
C ASP A 182 2.94 -6.77 -14.41
N THR A 183 2.40 -7.38 -13.35
CA THR A 183 2.82 -7.21 -11.94
C THR A 183 4.33 -7.28 -11.71
N GLU A 184 5.06 -8.12 -12.45
CA GLU A 184 6.52 -8.22 -12.34
C GLU A 184 7.28 -7.17 -13.17
N LYS A 185 6.68 -6.65 -14.25
CA LYS A 185 7.40 -5.85 -15.26
C LYS A 185 7.20 -4.36 -15.06
N ARG A 186 6.03 -3.95 -14.59
CA ARG A 186 5.72 -2.54 -14.38
C ARG A 186 6.11 -2.12 -12.98
N ARG A 187 7.04 -1.17 -12.90
CA ARG A 187 7.36 -0.52 -11.63
C ARG A 187 6.28 0.51 -11.28
N VAL A 188 5.64 0.31 -10.13
CA VAL A 188 4.69 1.27 -9.54
C VAL A 188 5.18 1.87 -8.21
N SER A 189 6.41 1.54 -7.82
CA SER A 189 7.05 1.94 -6.57
C SER A 189 7.99 3.15 -6.74
N PRO A 190 8.24 3.93 -5.67
CA PRO A 190 7.73 3.77 -4.32
C PRO A 190 6.22 3.98 -4.21
N VAL A 191 5.59 3.21 -3.33
CA VAL A 191 4.21 3.41 -2.88
C VAL A 191 4.27 4.24 -1.61
N ALA A 192 3.63 5.41 -1.62
CA ALA A 192 3.45 6.23 -0.43
C ALA A 192 2.17 5.81 0.29
N VAL A 193 2.31 5.46 1.58
CA VAL A 193 1.21 5.20 2.49
C VAL A 193 1.17 6.36 3.49
N MET A 194 0.18 7.23 3.33
CA MET A 194 0.07 8.50 4.02
C MET A 194 -1.09 8.46 5.01
N SER A 195 -0.82 8.64 6.30
CA SER A 195 -1.85 8.61 7.34
C SER A 195 -2.45 9.99 7.54
N THR A 196 -3.76 10.03 7.81
CA THR A 196 -4.45 11.24 8.27
C THR A 196 -3.87 11.82 9.57
N SER A 197 -3.06 11.05 10.31
CA SER A 197 -2.30 11.52 11.46
C SER A 197 -0.98 12.22 11.10
N GLY A 198 -0.73 12.51 9.82
CA GLY A 198 0.40 13.30 9.34
C GLY A 198 1.70 12.52 9.09
N TYR A 199 1.63 11.20 8.90
CA TYR A 199 2.80 10.36 8.62
C TYR A 199 2.89 9.98 7.15
N ILE A 200 4.11 9.82 6.63
CA ILE A 200 4.40 9.26 5.30
C ILE A 200 5.38 8.11 5.42
N ASP A 201 4.96 6.95 4.92
CA ASP A 201 5.80 5.78 4.76
C ASP A 201 5.99 5.47 3.26
N LEU A 202 7.22 5.15 2.85
CA LEU A 202 7.55 4.86 1.45
C LEU A 202 8.03 3.41 1.30
N ILE A 203 7.40 2.70 0.36
CA ILE A 203 7.50 1.24 0.22
C ILE A 203 7.96 0.92 -1.20
N ASN A 204 9.06 0.19 -1.38
CA ASN A 204 9.65 -0.06 -2.70
C ASN A 204 9.18 -1.37 -3.35
N GLY A 205 8.87 -2.37 -2.54
CA GLY A 205 8.64 -3.75 -2.93
C GLY A 205 9.91 -4.63 -2.87
N PRO A 206 9.75 -5.92 -3.19
CA PRO A 206 10.84 -6.91 -3.17
C PRO A 206 11.85 -6.72 -4.30
N GLN A 207 13.00 -7.39 -4.17
CA GLN A 207 14.06 -7.38 -5.17
C GLN A 207 13.70 -8.20 -6.41
N ASP A 208 14.45 -7.97 -7.49
CA ASP A 208 14.47 -8.92 -8.60
C ASP A 208 15.23 -10.19 -8.18
N GLN A 209 14.56 -11.33 -8.33
CA GLN A 209 15.07 -12.65 -7.96
C GLN A 209 15.63 -13.44 -9.15
N THR A 210 15.57 -12.89 -10.35
CA THR A 210 16.06 -13.52 -11.57
C THR A 210 17.57 -13.37 -11.72
N ILE A 211 18.20 -14.38 -12.34
CA ILE A 211 19.61 -14.33 -12.72
C ILE A 211 19.68 -13.70 -14.11
N CYS A 212 20.12 -12.45 -14.17
CA CYS A 212 20.22 -11.70 -15.41
C CYS A 212 21.26 -10.57 -15.27
N ASN A 213 21.54 -9.87 -16.37
CA ASN A 213 22.36 -8.67 -16.38
C ASN A 213 21.67 -7.53 -17.15
N GLY A 214 21.66 -6.33 -16.59
CA GLY A 214 21.16 -5.11 -17.25
C GLY A 214 19.64 -5.02 -17.32
N TYR A 215 19.09 -4.54 -18.44
CA TYR A 215 17.65 -4.27 -18.60
C TYR A 215 16.73 -5.51 -18.57
N SER A 216 17.31 -6.72 -18.59
CA SER A 216 16.57 -7.96 -18.37
C SER A 216 16.24 -8.23 -16.89
N CYS A 217 16.85 -7.47 -15.96
CA CYS A 217 16.68 -7.57 -14.51
C CYS A 217 15.73 -6.52 -13.94
N GLN A 218 14.48 -6.56 -14.37
CA GLN A 218 13.45 -5.69 -13.81
C GLN A 218 12.16 -6.46 -13.51
N LYS A 219 12.27 -7.76 -13.24
CA LYS A 219 11.16 -8.61 -12.80
C LYS A 219 11.05 -8.57 -11.29
N ARG A 220 10.22 -7.66 -10.79
CA ARG A 220 9.92 -7.50 -9.37
C ARG A 220 8.44 -7.62 -9.16
N ILE A 221 8.00 -8.66 -8.45
CA ILE A 221 6.59 -8.81 -8.12
C ILE A 221 6.10 -7.57 -7.37
N SER A 222 5.02 -6.96 -7.86
CA SER A 222 4.46 -5.76 -7.25
C SER A 222 3.60 -6.14 -6.04
N THR A 223 4.29 -6.56 -4.98
CA THR A 223 3.73 -6.84 -3.64
C THR A 223 4.41 -5.93 -2.64
N PHE A 224 3.65 -5.11 -1.93
CA PHE A 224 4.14 -4.10 -1.01
C PHE A 224 3.67 -4.43 0.40
N MET A 225 4.61 -4.44 1.35
CA MET A 225 4.34 -4.65 2.76
C MET A 225 4.35 -3.30 3.48
N SER A 226 3.25 -2.96 4.13
CA SER A 226 3.12 -1.76 4.97
C SER A 226 2.75 -2.19 6.40
N ILE A 227 2.99 -1.32 7.38
CA ILE A 227 2.44 -1.50 8.73
C ILE A 227 1.43 -0.39 8.96
N VAL A 228 0.22 -0.77 9.33
CA VAL A 228 -0.91 0.14 9.59
C VAL A 228 -1.44 -0.06 11.00
N GLN A 229 -2.00 1.00 11.56
CA GLN A 229 -2.60 1.01 12.88
C GLN A 229 -4.13 1.06 12.77
N SER A 230 -4.82 0.34 13.65
CA SER A 230 -6.29 0.30 13.67
C SER A 230 -6.89 1.70 13.93
N GLY A 231 -8.07 1.94 13.35
CA GLY A 231 -8.82 3.18 13.50
C GLY A 231 -8.31 4.36 12.65
N GLN A 232 -7.30 4.16 11.81
CA GLN A 232 -6.76 5.21 10.93
C GLN A 232 -7.29 5.15 9.51
N THR A 233 -7.12 6.28 8.82
CA THR A 233 -7.30 6.41 7.38
C THR A 233 -5.95 6.59 6.71
N TYR A 234 -5.70 5.82 5.66
CA TYR A 234 -4.48 5.87 4.87
C TYR A 234 -4.78 6.19 3.42
N GLU A 235 -4.12 7.21 2.89
CA GLU A 235 -4.08 7.52 1.46
C GLU A 235 -2.87 6.84 0.82
N ILE A 236 -3.10 6.20 -0.32
CA ILE A 236 -2.13 5.36 -1.01
C ILE A 236 -1.89 5.94 -2.40
N TYR A 237 -0.64 6.34 -2.64
CA TYR A 237 -0.21 6.91 -3.91
C TYR A 237 0.91 6.05 -4.51
N PHE A 238 0.76 5.69 -5.78
CA PHE A 238 1.79 5.02 -6.56
C PHE A 238 2.62 6.07 -7.31
N SER A 239 3.91 5.81 -7.52
CA SER A 239 4.81 6.71 -8.25
C SER A 239 4.55 6.73 -9.77
N SER A 240 3.79 5.76 -10.27
CA SER A 240 3.42 5.55 -11.67
C SER A 240 1.93 5.21 -11.76
N THR A 241 1.43 4.91 -12.97
CA THR A 241 0.04 4.49 -13.19
C THR A 241 -0.35 3.36 -12.22
N PRO A 242 -1.32 3.57 -11.30
CA PRO A 242 -1.74 2.56 -10.35
C PRO A 242 -2.25 1.31 -11.07
N PRO A 243 -2.07 0.11 -10.49
CA PRO A 243 -2.63 -1.11 -11.05
C PRO A 243 -4.14 -1.05 -11.24
N LYS A 244 -4.62 -1.64 -12.34
CA LYS A 244 -6.06 -1.75 -12.62
C LYS A 244 -6.72 -2.74 -11.69
N TYR A 245 -5.98 -3.74 -11.22
CA TYR A 245 -6.45 -4.71 -10.25
C TYR A 245 -5.49 -4.75 -9.07
N LEU A 246 -5.95 -4.22 -7.93
CA LEU A 246 -5.25 -4.31 -6.64
C LEU A 246 -5.93 -5.31 -5.71
N ARG A 247 -5.15 -5.95 -4.85
CA ARG A 247 -5.65 -6.77 -3.74
C ARG A 247 -5.00 -6.32 -2.43
N PHE A 248 -5.81 -6.24 -1.39
CA PHE A 248 -5.42 -5.82 -0.05
C PHE A 248 -5.82 -6.87 0.99
N ARG A 249 -4.95 -7.10 1.97
CA ARG A 249 -5.23 -7.96 3.13
C ARG A 249 -4.41 -7.52 4.34
N LEU A 250 -4.96 -7.69 5.53
CA LEU A 250 -4.23 -7.55 6.79
C LEU A 250 -3.78 -8.93 7.25
N LEU A 251 -2.50 -9.08 7.57
CA LEU A 251 -1.98 -10.36 8.08
C LEU A 251 -2.26 -10.50 9.57
N ASN A 252 -2.57 -11.73 10.00
CA ASN A 252 -2.69 -12.12 11.41
C ASN A 252 -3.63 -11.21 12.21
N ALA A 253 -4.69 -10.74 11.55
CA ALA A 253 -5.65 -9.80 12.10
C ALA A 253 -7.02 -10.46 12.21
N ASN A 254 -7.88 -9.89 13.06
CA ASN A 254 -9.28 -10.25 13.17
C ASN A 254 -10.15 -9.01 12.88
N THR A 255 -11.47 -9.14 13.02
CA THR A 255 -12.43 -8.05 12.75
C THR A 255 -12.33 -6.86 13.72
N ALA A 256 -11.50 -6.93 14.77
CA ALA A 256 -11.27 -5.82 15.69
C ALA A 256 -10.37 -4.75 15.09
N ILE A 257 -9.48 -5.11 14.15
CA ILE A 257 -8.79 -4.10 13.34
C ILE A 257 -9.71 -3.63 12.25
N LYS A 258 -9.86 -2.30 12.18
CA LYS A 258 -10.56 -1.63 11.10
C LYS A 258 -9.80 -0.40 10.66
N CYS A 259 -9.56 -0.27 9.36
CA CYS A 259 -8.91 0.90 8.76
C CYS A 259 -9.72 1.35 7.54
N ILE A 260 -9.52 2.61 7.15
CA ILE A 260 -9.92 3.09 5.84
C ILE A 260 -8.67 3.20 4.98
N LEU A 261 -8.71 2.63 3.78
CA LEU A 261 -7.69 2.85 2.77
C LEU A 261 -8.29 3.68 1.64
N ALA A 262 -7.49 4.54 1.03
CA ALA A 262 -7.90 5.39 -0.07
C ALA A 262 -6.84 5.35 -1.17
N VAL A 263 -7.17 4.82 -2.34
CA VAL A 263 -6.22 4.70 -3.45
C VAL A 263 -6.46 5.81 -4.46
N TYR A 264 -5.39 6.55 -4.79
CA TYR A 264 -5.41 7.54 -5.85
C TYR A 264 -5.37 6.87 -7.23
N TYR A 265 -6.19 7.37 -8.17
CA TYR A 265 -6.18 6.96 -9.56
C TYR A 265 -6.10 8.17 -10.50
N TYR A 266 -5.30 8.07 -11.57
CA TYR A 266 -5.25 9.12 -12.62
C TYR A 266 -6.54 9.23 -13.46
N SER A 267 -7.46 8.27 -13.31
CA SER A 267 -8.63 8.09 -14.16
C SER A 267 -9.91 8.29 -13.36
N LEU A 268 -10.92 8.87 -14.01
CA LEU A 268 -12.30 8.91 -13.48
C LEU A 268 -13.08 7.63 -13.79
N GLN A 269 -12.45 6.60 -14.38
CA GLN A 269 -13.08 5.31 -14.62
C GLN A 269 -13.72 4.74 -13.36
N GLN A 270 -14.72 3.88 -13.58
CA GLN A 270 -15.38 3.18 -12.49
C GLN A 270 -14.37 2.33 -11.71
N ILE A 271 -14.32 2.55 -10.41
CA ILE A 271 -13.55 1.75 -9.46
C ILE A 271 -14.54 0.88 -8.70
N ASP A 272 -14.43 -0.43 -8.89
CA ASP A 272 -15.26 -1.44 -8.24
C ASP A 272 -14.51 -2.07 -7.06
N ILE A 273 -15.20 -2.17 -5.93
CA ILE A 273 -14.66 -2.77 -4.71
C ILE A 273 -15.34 -4.11 -4.49
N TYR A 274 -14.54 -5.14 -4.19
CA TYR A 274 -15.03 -6.46 -3.82
C TYR A 274 -14.47 -6.84 -2.45
N ALA A 275 -15.33 -7.28 -1.54
CA ALA A 275 -14.92 -7.88 -0.28
C ALA A 275 -15.12 -9.39 -0.35
N ASN A 276 -14.05 -10.15 -0.15
CA ASN A 276 -14.06 -11.62 -0.27
C ASN A 276 -14.74 -12.08 -1.58
N THR A 277 -14.34 -11.46 -2.70
CA THR A 277 -14.87 -11.68 -4.06
C THR A 277 -16.30 -11.19 -4.34
N LEU A 278 -17.01 -10.67 -3.34
CA LEU A 278 -18.37 -10.13 -3.50
C LEU A 278 -18.31 -8.63 -3.78
N TYR A 279 -18.97 -8.19 -4.86
CA TYR A 279 -19.07 -6.78 -5.21
C TYR A 279 -19.81 -5.99 -4.13
N VAL A 280 -19.21 -4.88 -3.68
CA VAL A 280 -19.82 -3.94 -2.73
C VAL A 280 -20.04 -2.61 -3.45
N PRO A 281 -21.29 -2.19 -3.72
CA PRO A 281 -21.55 -0.93 -4.41
C PRO A 281 -21.11 0.27 -3.56
N PRO A 282 -20.66 1.37 -4.18
CA PRO A 282 -20.26 2.57 -3.45
C PRO A 282 -21.46 3.21 -2.74
N THR A 283 -21.18 3.76 -1.56
CA THR A 283 -22.17 4.47 -0.72
C THR A 283 -22.76 5.70 -1.40
N ASN A 284 -22.04 6.29 -2.36
CA ASN A 284 -22.53 7.38 -3.20
C ASN A 284 -23.14 6.92 -4.51
N ARG A 285 -23.60 5.68 -4.66
CA ARG A 285 -24.37 5.27 -5.84
C ARG A 285 -25.74 5.96 -5.91
N ASP A 286 -26.04 6.54 -7.06
CA ASP A 286 -27.37 7.03 -7.41
C ASP A 286 -28.25 5.86 -7.88
N LEU A 287 -29.18 5.45 -7.01
CA LEU A 287 -30.07 4.30 -7.27
C LEU A 287 -31.17 4.60 -8.30
N ARG A 288 -31.32 5.85 -8.75
CA ARG A 288 -32.32 6.22 -9.76
C ARG A 288 -31.94 5.72 -11.16
N TYR A 289 -30.67 5.38 -11.37
CA TYR A 289 -30.15 4.93 -12.65
C TYR A 289 -29.70 3.47 -12.58
N PRO A 290 -29.94 2.67 -13.64
CA PRO A 290 -29.52 1.26 -13.67
C PRO A 290 -27.99 1.11 -13.75
N GLY A 291 -27.31 2.04 -14.43
CA GLY A 291 -25.85 2.10 -14.48
C GLY A 291 -25.23 2.71 -13.22
N LEU A 292 -23.91 2.51 -13.02
CA LEU A 292 -23.23 3.11 -11.87
C LEU A 292 -23.07 4.62 -12.07
N MET A 293 -24.02 5.39 -11.54
CA MET A 293 -23.89 6.83 -11.39
C MET A 293 -23.58 7.15 -9.93
N LEU A 294 -22.73 8.15 -9.68
CA LEU A 294 -22.39 8.56 -8.33
C LEU A 294 -23.03 9.92 -8.00
N LEU A 295 -23.44 10.09 -6.75
CA LEU A 295 -23.87 11.35 -6.17
C LEU A 295 -22.64 12.14 -5.70
N ASP A 296 -22.72 13.45 -5.82
CA ASP A 296 -21.77 14.36 -5.20
C ASP A 296 -22.21 14.60 -3.75
N GLN A 297 -21.67 13.79 -2.83
CA GLN A 297 -22.02 13.82 -1.41
C GLN A 297 -20.77 13.56 -0.56
N PRO A 298 -20.77 13.98 0.72
CA PRO A 298 -19.65 13.73 1.62
C PRO A 298 -19.34 12.24 1.76
N ASN A 299 -18.07 11.92 2.02
CA ASN A 299 -17.65 10.55 2.29
C ASN A 299 -18.30 10.06 3.60
N GLY A 300 -19.14 9.03 3.51
CA GLY A 300 -19.77 8.37 4.66
C GLY A 300 -19.06 7.12 5.17
N VAL A 301 -17.95 6.70 4.54
CA VAL A 301 -17.18 5.53 4.96
C VAL A 301 -16.40 5.86 6.21
N THR A 302 -16.61 5.07 7.25
CA THR A 302 -15.99 5.24 8.58
C THR A 302 -15.31 3.94 9.00
N PRO A 303 -14.38 3.97 9.97
CA PRO A 303 -13.78 2.73 10.49
C PRO A 303 -14.78 1.76 11.12
N THR A 304 -16.03 2.16 11.39
CA THR A 304 -17.08 1.25 11.88
C THR A 304 -17.83 0.55 10.76
N SER A 305 -17.70 1.02 9.52
CA SER A 305 -18.36 0.45 8.35
C SER A 305 -17.95 -1.00 8.11
N PRO A 306 -18.83 -1.86 7.57
CA PRO A 306 -18.46 -3.21 7.14
C PRO A 306 -17.32 -3.19 6.13
N ALA A 307 -16.45 -4.20 6.15
CA ALA A 307 -15.39 -4.33 5.16
C ALA A 307 -15.94 -4.29 3.73
N GLY A 308 -15.23 -3.59 2.84
CA GLY A 308 -15.66 -3.32 1.47
C GLY A 308 -16.60 -2.14 1.30
N SER A 309 -17.18 -1.57 2.37
CA SER A 309 -17.93 -0.31 2.29
C SER A 309 -17.04 0.76 1.70
N ASN A 310 -17.49 1.42 0.64
CA ASN A 310 -16.62 2.26 -0.17
C ASN A 310 -17.28 3.54 -0.68
N PHE A 311 -16.44 4.47 -1.11
CA PHE A 311 -16.81 5.77 -1.63
C PHE A 311 -15.77 6.21 -2.66
N PHE A 312 -16.21 6.55 -3.86
CA PHE A 312 -15.31 7.11 -4.86
C PHE A 312 -15.50 8.63 -4.95
N ASN A 313 -14.46 9.35 -4.57
CA ASN A 313 -14.38 10.80 -4.69
C ASN A 313 -13.88 11.17 -6.08
N ARG A 314 -14.77 11.59 -6.97
CA ARG A 314 -14.40 11.96 -8.36
C ARG A 314 -13.59 13.24 -8.43
N THR A 315 -13.80 14.18 -7.52
CA THR A 315 -13.07 15.45 -7.49
C THR A 315 -11.59 15.23 -7.14
N TYR A 316 -11.32 14.37 -6.15
CA TYR A 316 -9.96 14.06 -5.71
C TYR A 316 -9.37 12.80 -6.36
N GLN A 317 -10.17 12.09 -7.16
CA GLN A 317 -9.82 10.81 -7.79
C GLN A 317 -9.36 9.74 -6.79
N MET A 318 -9.99 9.72 -5.61
CA MET A 318 -9.65 8.86 -4.49
C MET A 318 -10.74 7.81 -4.24
N ALA A 319 -10.36 6.54 -4.27
CA ALA A 319 -11.24 5.41 -3.95
C ALA A 319 -11.06 4.97 -2.51
N TYR A 320 -11.97 5.41 -1.62
CA TYR A 320 -11.99 5.07 -0.20
C TYR A 320 -12.71 3.74 0.02
N PHE A 321 -12.19 2.89 0.89
CA PHE A 321 -12.85 1.65 1.31
C PHE A 321 -12.42 1.23 2.71
N ALA A 322 -13.35 0.61 3.44
CA ALA A 322 -13.08 0.01 4.74
C ALA A 322 -12.47 -1.40 4.57
N ILE A 323 -11.47 -1.72 5.38
CA ILE A 323 -10.85 -3.05 5.47
C ILE A 323 -10.80 -3.50 6.94
N ASP A 324 -10.95 -4.81 7.15
CA ASP A 324 -10.76 -5.47 8.44
C ASP A 324 -9.82 -6.69 8.31
N GLY A 325 -9.53 -7.35 9.44
CA GLY A 325 -8.60 -8.47 9.47
C GLY A 325 -9.05 -9.77 8.80
N ASN A 326 -10.35 -9.96 8.58
CA ASN A 326 -10.89 -11.20 8.00
C ASN A 326 -11.15 -11.08 6.49
N SER A 327 -11.11 -9.86 5.96
CA SER A 327 -11.54 -9.58 4.59
C SER A 327 -10.36 -9.35 3.66
N THR A 328 -10.40 -10.00 2.51
CA THR A 328 -9.59 -9.61 1.35
C THR A 328 -10.37 -8.59 0.54
N ILE A 329 -9.78 -7.43 0.28
CA ILE A 329 -10.38 -6.39 -0.56
C ILE A 329 -9.72 -6.38 -1.93
N GLU A 330 -10.52 -6.48 -2.98
CA GLU A 330 -10.06 -6.31 -4.36
C GLU A 330 -10.60 -4.99 -4.91
N VAL A 331 -9.72 -4.20 -5.52
CA VAL A 331 -10.05 -2.93 -6.17
C VAL A 331 -9.81 -3.11 -7.66
N LYS A 332 -10.87 -2.96 -8.46
CA LYS A 332 -10.84 -3.22 -9.91
C LYS A 332 -11.27 -1.97 -10.67
N MET A 333 -10.39 -1.45 -11.50
CA MET A 333 -10.69 -0.39 -12.45
C MET A 333 -11.38 -0.99 -13.68
N SER A 334 -12.64 -0.63 -13.85
CA SER A 334 -13.46 -1.05 -14.98
C SER A 334 -13.29 -0.05 -16.14
N PRO A 335 -12.97 -0.51 -17.37
CA PRO A 335 -12.76 0.36 -18.53
C PRO A 335 -14.11 0.85 -19.08
N LEU A 336 -14.73 1.79 -18.37
CA LEU A 336 -15.97 2.43 -18.78
C LEU A 336 -15.70 3.87 -19.22
N LEU A 337 -16.39 4.29 -20.29
CA LEU A 337 -16.41 5.68 -20.70
C LEU A 337 -17.44 6.41 -19.83
N ILE A 338 -16.97 7.31 -18.96
CA ILE A 338 -17.85 8.26 -18.29
C ILE A 338 -18.01 9.45 -19.23
N LEU A 339 -19.16 9.54 -19.87
CA LEU A 339 -19.52 10.68 -20.69
C LEU A 339 -20.03 11.79 -19.76
N SER A 340 -19.45 12.98 -19.85
CA SER A 340 -19.89 14.13 -19.05
C SER A 340 -21.34 14.52 -19.39
N PHE A 341 -22.10 14.81 -18.32
CA PHE A 341 -23.52 15.22 -18.28
C PHE A 341 -24.54 14.33 -19.02
N GLY A 342 -25.26 13.50 -18.25
CA GLY A 342 -26.54 12.92 -18.65
C GLY A 342 -26.52 11.48 -19.20
N PHE A 343 -25.35 10.84 -19.29
CA PHE A 343 -25.25 9.47 -19.82
C PHE A 343 -24.80 8.46 -18.75
N PRO A 344 -25.40 7.26 -18.72
CA PRO A 344 -24.89 6.16 -17.90
C PRO A 344 -23.53 5.67 -18.42
N PRO A 345 -22.65 5.14 -17.55
CA PRO A 345 -21.38 4.54 -17.99
C PRO A 345 -21.63 3.45 -19.03
N MET A 346 -20.81 3.42 -20.09
CA MET A 346 -20.92 2.42 -21.15
C MET A 346 -19.56 1.87 -21.56
N ASN A 347 -19.54 0.61 -22.01
CA ASN A 347 -18.32 -0.01 -22.51
C ASN A 347 -17.97 0.49 -23.94
N PRO A 348 -16.72 0.32 -24.41
CA PRO A 348 -16.32 0.81 -25.73
C PRO A 348 -17.18 0.25 -26.87
N ALA A 349 -17.53 -1.03 -26.85
CA ALA A 349 -18.35 -1.64 -27.88
C ALA A 349 -19.73 -0.99 -27.99
N ALA A 350 -20.37 -0.66 -26.87
CA ALA A 350 -21.64 0.05 -26.81
C ALA A 350 -21.50 1.50 -27.31
N PHE A 351 -20.38 2.17 -27.03
CA PHE A 351 -20.14 3.55 -27.48
C PHE A 351 -19.97 3.64 -29.01
N PHE A 352 -19.22 2.70 -29.61
CA PHE A 352 -18.85 2.75 -31.03
C PHE A 352 -19.84 2.07 -32.00
N SER A 353 -20.81 1.27 -31.52
CA SER A 353 -21.66 0.42 -32.39
C SER A 353 -22.92 1.10 -32.94
N ALA A 354 -23.80 1.63 -32.08
CA ALA A 354 -25.15 2.03 -32.54
C ALA A 354 -25.30 3.54 -32.80
N ASN A 355 -24.65 4.40 -31.99
CA ASN A 355 -24.93 5.84 -31.97
C ASN A 355 -23.67 6.70 -31.85
N LEU A 356 -22.58 6.34 -32.53
CA LEU A 356 -21.28 7.02 -32.39
C LEU A 356 -21.35 8.56 -32.59
N VAL A 357 -22.15 9.06 -33.54
CA VAL A 357 -22.26 10.51 -33.78
C VAL A 357 -22.96 11.19 -32.61
N SER A 358 -24.09 10.66 -32.15
CA SER A 358 -24.83 11.19 -30.99
C SER A 358 -24.02 11.07 -29.70
N ASN A 359 -23.29 9.97 -29.53
CA ASN A 359 -22.42 9.73 -28.38
C ASN A 359 -21.24 10.72 -28.35
N LEU A 360 -20.61 11.00 -29.50
CA LEU A 360 -19.56 12.02 -29.62
C LEU A 360 -20.10 13.44 -29.47
N ALA A 361 -21.31 13.72 -29.99
CA ALA A 361 -21.97 15.02 -29.89
C ALA A 361 -22.24 15.37 -28.43
N ALA A 362 -22.80 14.41 -27.70
CA ALA A 362 -23.03 14.51 -26.27
C ALA A 362 -21.72 14.63 -25.49
N LEU A 363 -20.72 13.79 -25.78
CA LEU A 363 -19.42 13.81 -25.10
C LEU A 363 -18.71 15.17 -25.22
N LEU A 364 -18.72 15.75 -26.42
CA LEU A 364 -18.03 17.00 -26.72
C LEU A 364 -18.90 18.24 -26.44
N ASN A 365 -20.15 18.04 -26.01
CA ASN A 365 -21.15 19.08 -25.83
C ASN A 365 -21.31 19.98 -27.07
N ILE A 366 -21.45 19.36 -28.25
CA ILE A 366 -21.64 20.03 -29.54
C ILE A 366 -22.84 19.46 -30.29
N SER A 367 -23.42 20.23 -31.21
CA SER A 367 -24.49 19.70 -32.09
C SER A 367 -23.97 18.49 -32.89
N PRO A 368 -24.76 17.42 -33.09
CA PRO A 368 -24.41 16.31 -33.98
C PRO A 368 -23.97 16.75 -35.37
N ASP A 369 -24.51 17.87 -35.87
CA ASP A 369 -24.17 18.44 -37.18
C ASP A 369 -22.71 18.93 -37.28
N LYS A 370 -22.04 19.15 -36.14
CA LYS A 370 -20.63 19.52 -36.06
C LYS A 370 -19.68 18.32 -36.14
N ILE A 371 -20.21 17.10 -36.21
CA ILE A 371 -19.42 15.87 -36.27
C ILE A 371 -19.58 15.24 -37.65
N ARG A 372 -18.45 15.00 -38.31
CA ARG A 372 -18.41 14.30 -39.62
C ARG A 372 -17.63 13.00 -39.50
N ARG A 373 -18.17 11.94 -40.10
CA ARG A 373 -17.45 10.68 -40.28
C ARG A 373 -16.65 10.74 -41.57
N MET A 374 -15.34 10.63 -41.46
CA MET A 374 -14.47 10.45 -42.62
C MET A 374 -14.33 8.94 -42.88
N ASN A 375 -14.71 8.49 -44.07
CA ASN A 375 -14.47 7.13 -44.51
C ASN A 375 -13.14 7.09 -45.27
N VAL A 376 -12.16 6.35 -44.75
CA VAL A 376 -10.86 6.18 -45.41
C VAL A 376 -10.95 4.94 -46.29
N VAL A 377 -11.14 5.15 -47.59
CA VAL A 377 -11.07 4.09 -48.60
C VAL A 377 -9.62 3.92 -49.06
N SER A 378 -9.10 2.69 -49.01
CA SER A 378 -7.76 2.37 -49.54
C SER A 378 -7.74 2.53 -51.06
N ALA A 379 -6.68 3.10 -51.62
CA ALA A 379 -6.52 3.34 -53.06
C ALA A 379 -6.53 2.06 -53.94
N ALA A 380 -6.60 0.86 -53.35
CA ALA A 380 -6.60 -0.41 -54.06
C ALA A 380 -7.99 -0.84 -54.59
N SER A 381 -9.06 -0.09 -54.34
CA SER A 381 -10.42 -0.46 -54.78
C SER A 381 -10.93 0.32 -56.00
N ASN A 382 -10.06 1.05 -56.71
CA ASN A 382 -10.35 1.68 -58.01
C ASN A 382 -9.44 1.10 -59.11
N MET A 383 -9.56 -0.22 -59.35
CA MET A 383 -9.27 -0.82 -60.66
C MET A 383 -10.42 -1.72 -61.05
#